data_AF-A0A7K0QU22-F1
#
_entry.id   AF-A0A7K0QU22-F1
#
_cell.length_a   1.000
_cell.length_b   1.000
_cell.length_c   1.000
_cell.angle_alpha   90.00
_cell.angle_beta   90.00
_cell.angle_gamma   90.00
#
_symmetry.space_group_name_H-M   'P 1'
#
loop_
_entity.id
_entity.type
_entity.pdbx_description
1 polymer ?
#
loop_
_entity_poly.entity_id
_entity_poly.type
_entity_poly.pdbx_seq_one_letter_code
_entity_poly.pdbx_strand_id
1 'polypeptide(L)'
;MAADRVDSVVNLCKRRGFVFPSSEIYGGTRSAWDYGPLGVELKENIRRQWWQTVVRGRDDVVGLDSSIILAPQVWEASGHVATFTDPLTECKKCHKRWRADQLLDAYEEKHGKPAEGLSVIVCTNCGTTGDFT
;
A
#
# COMPACT_ATOMS: atom_id res chain seq x y z
N MET A 1 -11.29 19.14 -18.01
CA MET A 1 -10.12 19.21 -17.12
C MET A 1 -9.06 18.30 -17.69
N ALA A 2 -7.78 18.70 -17.76
CA ALA A 2 -6.73 17.76 -18.10
C ALA A 2 -6.79 16.60 -17.09
N ALA A 3 -6.79 15.36 -17.57
CA ALA A 3 -6.74 14.21 -16.69
C ALA A 3 -5.53 14.38 -15.76
N ASP A 4 -5.71 14.07 -14.47
CA ASP A 4 -4.59 14.08 -13.53
C ASP A 4 -3.44 13.22 -14.11
N ARG A 5 -2.19 13.61 -13.81
CA ARG A 5 -1.03 12.93 -14.41
C ARG A 5 -0.99 11.46 -13.99
N VAL A 6 -1.35 11.15 -12.75
CA VAL A 6 -1.40 9.77 -12.26
C VAL A 6 -2.52 9.02 -12.97
N ASP A 7 -3.72 9.59 -13.07
CA ASP A 7 -4.83 9.00 -13.82
C ASP A 7 -4.47 8.73 -15.29
N SER A 8 -3.71 9.64 -15.91
CA SER A 8 -3.24 9.48 -17.29
C SER A 8 -2.32 8.27 -17.44
N VAL A 9 -1.40 8.07 -16.49
CA VAL A 9 -0.48 6.92 -16.45
C VAL A 9 -1.25 5.63 -16.19
N VAL A 10 -2.14 5.61 -15.19
CA VAL A 10 -2.97 4.43 -14.87
C VAL A 10 -3.79 3.99 -16.08
N ASN A 11 -4.42 4.94 -16.77
CA ASN A 11 -5.18 4.67 -17.99
C ASN A 11 -4.31 4.14 -19.13
N LEU A 12 -3.06 4.63 -19.27
CA LEU A 12 -2.12 4.10 -20.25
C LEU A 12 -1.73 2.65 -19.91
N CYS A 13 -1.39 2.37 -18.65
CA CYS A 13 -1.02 1.04 -18.20
C CYS A 13 -2.12 0.02 -18.48
N LYS A 14 -3.37 0.36 -18.18
CA LYS A 14 -4.52 -0.49 -18.46
C LYS A 14 -4.72 -0.72 -19.96
N ARG A 15 -4.71 0.34 -20.77
CA ARG A 15 -4.92 0.24 -22.24
C ARG A 15 -3.80 -0.51 -22.97
N ARG A 16 -2.58 -0.49 -22.44
CA ARG A 16 -1.40 -1.09 -23.09
C ARG A 16 -1.01 -2.45 -22.53
N GLY A 17 -1.76 -3.00 -21.57
CA GLY A 17 -1.48 -4.32 -21.04
C GLY A 17 -0.26 -4.38 -20.11
N PHE A 18 -0.08 -3.35 -19.27
CA PHE A 18 0.92 -3.36 -18.21
C PHE A 18 0.35 -3.93 -16.91
N VAL A 19 -0.66 -3.29 -16.34
CA VAL A 19 -1.20 -3.67 -15.03
C VAL A 19 -2.73 -3.52 -15.04
N PHE A 20 -3.41 -4.48 -14.41
CA PHE A 20 -4.86 -4.53 -14.26
C PHE A 20 -5.23 -4.72 -12.79
N PRO A 21 -6.36 -4.17 -12.32
CA PRO A 21 -6.94 -4.57 -11.03
C PRO A 21 -7.22 -6.07 -11.03
N SER A 22 -6.77 -6.78 -9.99
CA SER A 22 -6.97 -8.23 -9.95
C SER A 22 -8.45 -8.56 -9.78
N SER A 23 -8.95 -9.57 -10.50
CA SER A 23 -10.37 -9.95 -10.54
C SER A 23 -11.32 -8.83 -11.00
N GLU A 24 -10.87 -7.97 -11.93
CA GLU A 24 -11.62 -6.79 -12.37
C GLU A 24 -13.08 -7.09 -12.76
N ILE A 25 -13.33 -8.18 -13.50
CA ILE A 25 -14.68 -8.55 -13.96
C ILE A 25 -15.63 -8.96 -12.84
N TYR A 26 -15.11 -9.17 -11.63
CA TYR A 26 -15.87 -9.52 -10.42
C TYR A 26 -15.88 -8.38 -9.38
N GLY A 27 -15.54 -7.15 -9.77
CA GLY A 27 -15.54 -5.99 -8.88
C GLY A 27 -14.17 -5.62 -8.30
N GLY A 28 -13.14 -6.40 -8.59
CA GLY A 28 -11.75 -6.10 -8.24
C GLY A 28 -11.41 -6.27 -6.76
N THR A 29 -10.15 -6.60 -6.48
CA THR A 29 -9.60 -6.55 -5.12
C THR A 29 -8.74 -5.30 -4.95
N ARG A 30 -9.03 -4.46 -3.94
CA ARG A 30 -8.36 -3.16 -3.74
C ARG A 30 -6.84 -3.25 -3.50
N SER A 31 -6.34 -4.42 -3.14
CA SER A 31 -4.95 -4.63 -2.74
C SER A 31 -4.20 -5.63 -3.63
N ALA A 32 -4.75 -5.98 -4.80
CA ALA A 32 -4.12 -6.94 -5.71
C ALA A 32 -4.22 -6.49 -7.16
N TRP A 33 -3.16 -6.76 -7.92
CA TRP A 33 -3.03 -6.39 -9.33
C TRP A 33 -2.40 -7.51 -10.15
N ASP A 34 -2.86 -7.65 -11.38
CA ASP A 34 -2.37 -8.62 -12.35
C ASP A 34 -1.50 -7.90 -13.39
N TYR A 35 -0.32 -8.45 -13.66
CA TYR A 35 0.59 -7.91 -14.68
C TYR A 35 0.21 -8.49 -16.06
N GLY A 36 -0.08 -7.60 -17.01
CA GLY A 36 -0.32 -7.97 -18.40
C GLY A 36 0.95 -8.28 -19.18
N PRO A 37 0.86 -8.56 -20.49
CA PRO A 37 2.00 -8.99 -21.31
C PRO A 37 3.19 -8.03 -21.29
N LEU A 38 2.96 -6.71 -21.39
CA LEU A 38 4.07 -5.74 -21.32
C LEU A 38 4.52 -5.51 -19.87
N GLY A 39 3.63 -5.66 -18.90
CA GLY A 39 3.93 -5.50 -17.49
C GLY A 39 4.84 -6.58 -16.95
N VAL A 40 4.61 -7.84 -17.34
CA VAL A 40 5.47 -8.95 -16.91
C VAL A 40 6.88 -8.81 -17.49
N GLU A 41 7.02 -8.44 -18.76
CA GLU A 41 8.32 -8.19 -19.38
C GLU A 41 9.06 -7.03 -18.70
N LEU A 42 8.36 -5.92 -18.43
CA LEU A 42 8.95 -4.79 -17.70
C LEU A 42 9.41 -5.20 -16.30
N LYS A 43 8.56 -5.91 -15.55
CA LYS A 43 8.87 -6.39 -14.19
C LYS A 43 10.09 -7.31 -14.19
N GLU A 44 10.16 -8.26 -15.11
CA GLU A 44 11.29 -9.19 -15.22
C GLU A 44 12.58 -8.47 -15.66
N ASN A 45 12.49 -7.49 -16.57
CA ASN A 45 13.65 -6.69 -16.95
C ASN A 45 14.21 -5.89 -15.77
N ILE A 46 13.35 -5.27 -14.96
CA ILE A 46 13.77 -4.55 -13.75
C ILE A 46 14.42 -5.52 -12.76
N ARG A 47 13.78 -6.67 -12.49
CA ARG A 47 14.32 -7.70 -11.57
C ARG A 47 15.70 -8.18 -12.03
N ARG A 48 15.85 -8.51 -13.32
CA ARG A 48 17.12 -8.97 -13.90
C ARG A 48 18.20 -7.91 -13.78
N GLN A 49 17.89 -6.66 -14.13
CA GLN A 49 18.84 -5.56 -14.04
C GLN A 49 19.30 -5.35 -12.60
N TRP A 50 18.37 -5.33 -11.64
CA TRP A 50 18.70 -5.21 -10.22
C TRP A 50 19.60 -6.36 -9.76
N TRP A 51 19.29 -7.60 -10.14
CA TRP A 51 20.09 -8.77 -9.77
C TRP A 51 21.51 -8.71 -10.35
N GLN A 52 21.66 -8.30 -11.61
CA GLN A 52 22.99 -8.13 -12.21
C GLN A 52 23.79 -7.06 -11.47
N THR A 53 23.20 -5.90 -11.21
CA THR A 53 23.92 -4.77 -10.60
C THR A 53 24.24 -5.00 -9.13
N VAL A 54 23.27 -5.47 -8.34
CA VAL A 54 23.40 -5.52 -6.88
C VAL A 54 23.98 -6.85 -6.41
N VAL A 55 23.58 -7.98 -6.99
CA VAL A 55 24.02 -9.30 -6.51
C VAL A 55 25.27 -9.76 -7.24
N ARG A 56 25.27 -9.75 -8.58
CA ARG A 56 26.41 -10.27 -9.36
C ARG A 56 27.53 -9.26 -9.58
N GLY A 57 27.22 -7.97 -9.54
CA GLY A 57 28.17 -6.89 -9.77
C GLY A 57 28.99 -6.50 -8.54
N ARG A 58 28.73 -7.12 -7.39
CA ARG A 58 29.36 -6.81 -6.11
C ARG A 58 29.93 -8.07 -5.48
N ASP A 59 31.13 -7.97 -4.92
CA ASP A 59 31.80 -9.10 -4.27
C ASP A 59 31.30 -9.37 -2.83
N ASP A 60 30.47 -8.47 -2.29
CA ASP A 60 29.98 -8.49 -0.90
C ASP A 60 28.50 -8.89 -0.77
N VAL A 61 27.85 -9.32 -1.85
CA VAL A 61 26.42 -9.71 -1.86
C VAL A 61 26.27 -11.11 -2.43
N VAL A 62 25.46 -11.95 -1.76
CA VAL A 62 25.15 -13.31 -2.20
C VAL A 62 23.65 -13.48 -2.45
N GLY A 63 23.31 -14.24 -3.49
CA GLY A 63 21.91 -14.57 -3.79
C GLY A 63 21.37 -15.64 -2.84
N LEU A 64 20.14 -15.45 -2.37
CA LEU A 64 19.40 -16.40 -1.55
C LEU A 64 17.94 -16.44 -2.02
N ASP A 65 17.34 -17.62 -2.00
CA ASP A 65 15.90 -17.83 -2.20
C ASP A 65 15.34 -18.61 -1.01
N SER A 66 14.32 -18.06 -0.34
CA SER A 66 13.78 -18.56 0.92
C SER A 66 12.28 -18.83 0.83
N SER A 67 11.76 -19.67 1.70
CA SER A 67 10.33 -19.97 1.74
C SER A 67 9.52 -18.78 2.26
N ILE A 68 8.36 -18.54 1.66
CA ILE A 68 7.41 -17.51 2.12
C ILE A 68 6.79 -17.91 3.47
N ILE A 69 6.53 -19.21 3.66
CA ILE A 69 6.00 -19.75 4.91
C ILE A 69 7.17 -20.03 5.85
N LEU A 70 7.15 -19.38 7.01
CA LEU A 70 8.19 -19.46 8.04
C LEU A 70 7.59 -19.92 9.37
N ALA A 71 8.42 -20.51 10.23
CA ALA A 71 8.02 -20.89 11.58
C ALA A 71 7.66 -19.63 12.42
N PRO A 72 6.63 -19.68 13.29
CA PRO A 72 6.19 -18.52 14.09
C PRO A 72 7.31 -17.83 14.89
N GLN A 73 8.25 -18.61 15.41
CA GLN A 73 9.37 -18.13 16.21
C GLN A 73 10.25 -17.12 15.46
N VAL A 74 10.31 -17.18 14.13
CA VAL A 74 11.05 -16.21 13.30
C VAL A 74 10.39 -14.83 13.38
N TRP A 75 9.06 -14.78 13.33
CA TRP A 75 8.29 -13.54 13.41
C TRP A 75 8.30 -12.95 14.82
N GLU A 76 8.33 -13.80 15.84
CA GLU A 76 8.48 -13.38 17.24
C GLU A 76 9.87 -12.81 17.50
N ALA A 77 10.93 -13.54 17.13
CA ALA A 77 12.31 -13.12 17.36
C ALA A 77 12.70 -11.84 16.60
N SER A 78 12.12 -11.64 15.42
CA SER A 78 12.28 -10.39 14.65
C SER A 78 11.42 -9.23 15.14
N GLY A 79 10.51 -9.46 16.11
CA GLY A 79 9.64 -8.45 16.69
C GLY A 79 8.41 -8.08 15.84
N HIS A 80 8.22 -8.72 14.67
CA HIS A 80 7.08 -8.42 13.79
C HIS A 80 5.74 -8.65 14.48
N VAL A 81 5.62 -9.73 15.28
CA VAL A 81 4.38 -10.03 16.02
C VAL A 81 3.98 -8.90 16.97
N ALA A 82 4.96 -8.22 17.57
CA ALA A 82 4.69 -7.16 18.56
C ALA A 82 4.52 -5.77 17.94
N THR A 83 5.11 -5.52 16.77
CA THR A 83 5.31 -4.14 16.27
C THR A 83 4.76 -3.88 14.87
N PHE A 84 4.53 -4.92 14.06
CA PHE A 84 4.08 -4.75 12.67
C PHE A 84 2.56 -4.61 12.59
N THR A 85 2.05 -3.54 13.18
CA THR A 85 0.62 -3.21 13.24
C THR A 85 0.37 -1.76 12.89
N ASP A 86 -0.58 -1.49 12.00
CA ASP A 86 -1.09 -0.14 11.75
C ASP A 86 -2.29 0.13 12.67
N PRO A 87 -2.35 1.26 13.41
CA PRO A 87 -3.45 1.57 14.31
C PRO A 87 -4.74 1.80 13.52
N LEU A 88 -5.73 0.93 13.74
CA LEU A 88 -7.03 1.01 13.10
C LEU A 88 -8.06 1.59 14.07
N THR A 89 -8.86 2.54 13.59
CA THR A 89 -9.98 3.13 14.33
C THR A 89 -11.29 3.01 13.56
N GLU A 90 -12.40 2.90 14.26
CA GLU A 90 -13.74 2.77 13.69
C GLU A 90 -14.59 3.99 14.05
N CYS A 91 -15.25 4.59 13.05
CA CYS A 91 -16.23 5.64 13.32
C CYS A 91 -17.48 5.02 13.95
N LYS A 92 -17.82 5.39 15.19
CA LYS A 92 -18.92 4.75 15.93
C LYS A 92 -20.31 5.00 15.35
N LYS A 93 -20.46 5.98 14.44
CA LYS A 93 -21.73 6.24 13.74
C LYS A 93 -21.94 5.43 12.47
N CYS A 94 -20.89 5.28 11.63
CA CYS A 94 -21.03 4.59 10.34
C CYS A 94 -20.28 3.25 10.28
N HIS A 95 -19.61 2.85 11.36
CA HIS A 95 -18.85 1.61 11.50
C HIS A 95 -17.76 1.40 10.45
N LYS A 96 -17.39 2.46 9.72
CA LYS A 96 -16.32 2.42 8.74
C LYS A 96 -14.99 2.56 9.46
N ARG A 97 -14.06 1.69 9.07
CA ARG A 97 -12.71 1.62 9.63
C ARG A 97 -11.73 2.43 8.81
N TRP A 98 -10.79 3.05 9.52
CA TRP A 98 -9.77 3.94 8.99
C TRP A 98 -8.47 3.66 9.69
N ARG A 99 -7.35 3.86 9.00
CA ARG A 99 -6.07 3.92 9.71
C ARG A 99 -5.98 5.28 10.41
N ALA A 100 -5.66 5.27 11.70
CA ALA A 100 -5.67 6.46 12.53
C ALA A 100 -4.59 7.46 12.09
N ASP A 101 -3.42 6.96 11.67
CA ASP A 101 -2.32 7.77 11.13
C ASP A 101 -2.76 8.57 9.89
N GLN A 102 -3.41 7.93 8.91
CA GLN A 102 -3.88 8.61 7.70
C GLN A 102 -4.91 9.71 7.98
N LEU A 103 -5.75 9.53 9.01
CA LEU A 103 -6.70 10.56 9.41
C LEU A 103 -5.99 11.78 10.03
N LEU A 104 -4.96 11.54 10.84
CA LEU A 104 -4.15 12.59 11.46
C LEU A 104 -3.33 13.33 10.39
N ASP A 105 -2.69 12.60 9.48
CA ASP A 105 -1.90 13.15 8.37
C ASP A 105 -2.78 14.04 7.47
N ALA A 106 -3.98 13.58 7.10
CA ALA A 106 -4.91 14.34 6.28
C ALA A 106 -5.43 15.61 7.00
N TYR A 107 -5.57 15.57 8.33
CA TYR A 107 -5.88 16.76 9.11
C TYR A 107 -4.71 17.76 9.06
N GLU A 108 -3.49 17.28 9.27
CA GLU A 108 -2.29 18.12 9.26
C GLU A 108 -2.06 18.78 7.90
N GLU A 109 -2.22 18.05 6.80
CA GLU A 109 -2.10 18.59 5.44
C GLU A 109 -3.13 19.72 5.20
N LYS A 110 -4.34 19.58 5.72
CA LYS A 110 -5.42 20.56 5.54
C LYS A 110 -5.29 21.78 6.45
N HIS A 111 -4.78 21.60 7.67
CA HIS A 111 -4.77 22.63 8.71
C HIS A 111 -3.38 23.22 8.98
N GLY A 112 -2.31 22.66 8.40
CA GLY A 112 -0.93 23.09 8.57
C GLY A 112 -0.37 22.86 9.98
N LYS A 113 -1.02 22.03 10.79
CA LYS A 113 -0.62 21.68 12.16
C LYS A 113 -1.09 20.27 12.53
N PRO A 114 -0.35 19.54 13.38
CA PRO A 114 -0.74 18.21 13.79
C PRO A 114 -2.06 18.25 14.57
N ALA A 115 -2.89 17.22 14.39
CA ALA A 115 -4.10 17.03 15.15
C ALA A 115 -3.79 16.64 16.60
N GLU A 116 -4.52 17.21 17.56
CA GLU A 116 -4.48 16.82 18.98
C GLU A 116 -5.28 15.52 19.24
N GLY A 117 -5.09 14.52 18.38
CA GLY A 117 -5.80 13.24 18.41
C GLY A 117 -7.06 13.18 17.55
N LEU A 118 -7.77 12.05 17.64
CA LEU A 118 -8.92 11.72 16.77
C LEU A 118 -10.19 12.53 17.08
N SER A 119 -10.27 13.20 18.23
CA SER A 119 -11.44 13.94 18.72
C SER A 119 -11.81 15.15 17.85
N VAL A 120 -10.83 15.73 17.15
CA VAL A 120 -11.03 16.90 16.26
C VAL A 120 -11.27 16.50 14.80
N ILE A 121 -11.18 15.20 14.49
CA ILE A 121 -11.25 14.70 13.12
C ILE A 121 -12.71 14.50 12.72
N VAL A 122 -13.04 14.96 11.52
CA VAL A 122 -14.33 14.71 10.87
C VAL A 122 -14.24 13.44 10.03
N CYS A 123 -15.13 12.49 10.28
CA CYS A 123 -15.26 11.29 9.46
C CYS A 123 -15.63 11.66 8.03
N THR A 124 -14.76 11.31 7.07
CA THR A 124 -14.91 11.61 5.64
C THR A 124 -16.10 10.92 4.99
N ASN A 125 -16.69 9.91 5.64
CA ASN A 125 -17.82 9.16 5.11
C ASN A 125 -19.19 9.66 5.60
N CYS A 126 -19.30 10.11 6.85
CA CYS A 126 -20.61 10.48 7.43
C CYS A 126 -20.62 11.85 8.12
N GLY A 127 -19.51 12.59 8.10
CA GLY A 127 -19.39 13.94 8.66
C GLY A 127 -19.40 14.02 10.19
N THR A 128 -19.30 12.89 10.90
CA THR A 128 -19.29 12.88 12.38
C THR A 128 -17.93 13.27 12.90
N THR A 129 -17.88 14.17 13.88
CA THR A 129 -16.63 14.70 14.43
C THR A 129 -16.27 13.98 15.71
N GLY A 130 -15.03 13.52 15.84
CA GLY A 130 -14.45 13.02 17.08
C GLY A 130 -14.95 11.69 17.60
N ASP A 131 -15.88 11.04 16.91
CA ASP A 131 -16.52 9.81 17.38
C ASP A 131 -15.89 8.56 16.73
N PHE A 132 -14.67 8.30 17.17
CA PHE A 132 -13.80 7.20 16.75
C PHE A 132 -13.46 6.30 17.96
N THR A 133 -13.18 5.02 17.72
CA THR A 133 -12.70 4.07 18.75
C THR A 133 -11.23 4.27 19.06
#